data_AF-A0A3M7M8Z4-F1
#
_entry.id   AF-A0A3M7M8Z4-F1
#
_cell.length_a   1.000
_cell.length_b   1.000
_cell.length_c   1.000
_cell.angle_alpha   90.00
_cell.angle_beta   90.00
_cell.angle_gamma   90.00
#
_symmetry.space_group_name_H-M   'P 1'
#
loop_
_entity.id
_entity.type
_entity.pdbx_description
1 polymer ?
#
loop_
_entity_poly.entity_id
_entity_poly.type
_entity_poly.pdbx_seq_one_letter_code
_entity_poly.pdbx_strand_id
1 'polypeptide(L)'
;MKRLAVLTALLAASVRAWMPAERELAAFNRTTSTSLASRAPSVPSYKIRGVNLGGWLISEPWMMGDEWKLMGCNPACSEFDCVKALGQTKADAAFDAHYARWITPDMVTSMHNAGLNTIRIPIGYWSLHSLVTSGEYFPNMNLKYLDAVVQRAADLGMFVVMDLHGAPGAQKVGDAFTGQVTSFPKQQQQQQQPPVDSRLQI
;
A
#
# COMPACT_ATOMS: atom_id res chain seq x y z
N MET A 1 -9.22 -71.21 6.24
CA MET A 1 -9.17 -70.56 4.92
C MET A 1 -9.95 -69.25 4.96
N LYS A 2 -9.31 -68.07 5.03
CA LYS A 2 -9.89 -66.80 4.55
C LYS A 2 -8.76 -65.93 3.97
N ARG A 3 -9.04 -65.36 2.80
CA ARG A 3 -8.11 -64.81 1.81
C ARG A 3 -7.70 -63.36 2.13
N LEU A 4 -6.49 -63.02 1.67
CA LEU A 4 -5.90 -61.69 1.61
C LEU A 4 -6.62 -60.82 0.56
N ALA A 5 -6.81 -59.53 0.82
CA ALA A 5 -7.07 -58.53 -0.20
C ALA A 5 -6.29 -57.25 0.12
N VAL A 6 -5.24 -57.00 -0.66
CA VAL A 6 -4.47 -55.75 -0.68
C VAL A 6 -5.13 -54.84 -1.71
N LEU A 7 -5.51 -53.63 -1.29
CA LEU A 7 -6.00 -52.59 -2.20
C LEU A 7 -4.95 -51.49 -2.31
N THR A 8 -4.31 -51.42 -3.47
CA THR A 8 -3.51 -50.29 -3.94
C THR A 8 -4.44 -49.20 -4.47
N ALA A 9 -4.39 -48.00 -3.89
CA ALA A 9 -5.10 -46.84 -4.40
C ALA A 9 -4.15 -45.95 -5.21
N LEU A 10 -4.54 -45.65 -6.45
CA LEU A 10 -3.88 -44.74 -7.39
C LEU A 10 -3.92 -43.30 -6.87
N LEU A 11 -2.76 -42.61 -6.85
CA LEU A 11 -2.70 -41.16 -6.67
C LEU A 11 -3.08 -40.45 -7.97
N ALA A 12 -4.27 -39.83 -8.01
CA ALA A 12 -4.56 -38.75 -8.93
C ALA A 12 -3.98 -37.45 -8.34
N ALA A 13 -2.94 -36.90 -8.96
CA ALA A 13 -2.44 -35.57 -8.63
C ALA A 13 -3.47 -34.53 -9.09
N SER A 14 -4.25 -34.02 -8.14
CA SER A 14 -5.09 -32.85 -8.38
C SER A 14 -4.20 -31.60 -8.33
N VAL A 15 -4.14 -30.85 -9.43
CA VAL A 15 -3.62 -29.48 -9.40
C VAL A 15 -4.58 -28.67 -8.53
N ARG A 16 -4.16 -28.36 -7.30
CA ARG A 16 -4.93 -27.48 -6.42
C ARG A 16 -4.67 -26.03 -6.81
N ALA A 17 -5.72 -25.34 -7.23
CA ALA A 17 -5.71 -23.89 -7.29
C ALA A 17 -5.59 -23.32 -5.86
N TRP A 18 -4.80 -22.26 -5.74
CA TRP A 18 -4.45 -21.57 -4.49
C TRP A 18 -5.70 -21.06 -3.77
N MET A 19 -5.97 -21.58 -2.56
CA MET A 19 -7.13 -21.18 -1.74
C MET A 19 -6.66 -20.39 -0.51
N PRO A 20 -7.30 -19.25 -0.17
CA PRO A 20 -6.92 -18.40 0.98
C PRO A 20 -6.98 -19.08 2.36
N ALA A 21 -7.56 -20.28 2.44
CA ALA A 21 -7.67 -21.08 3.66
C ALA A 21 -6.38 -21.84 4.02
N GLU A 22 -5.38 -21.91 3.13
CA GLU A 22 -4.08 -22.55 3.43
C GLU A 22 -3.07 -21.59 4.08
N ARG A 23 -3.53 -20.46 4.63
CA ARG A 23 -2.69 -19.65 5.52
C ARG A 23 -2.51 -20.39 6.84
N GLU A 24 -1.32 -20.97 7.00
CA GLU A 24 -0.69 -21.19 8.30
C GLU A 24 -0.79 -19.89 9.12
N LEU A 25 -1.83 -19.80 9.96
CA LEU A 25 -2.01 -18.71 10.93
C LEU A 25 -0.79 -18.55 11.85
N ALA A 26 0.04 -19.58 11.95
CA ALA A 26 1.33 -19.57 12.64
C ALA A 26 2.36 -18.62 12.02
N ALA A 27 2.27 -18.31 10.73
CA ALA A 27 3.15 -17.31 10.09
C ALA A 27 2.79 -15.88 10.53
N PHE A 28 1.52 -15.61 10.86
CA PHE A 28 1.09 -14.33 11.43
C PHE A 28 1.47 -14.19 12.91
N ASN A 29 1.80 -15.30 13.58
CA ASN A 29 2.17 -15.35 14.99
C ASN A 29 3.70 -15.39 15.24
N ARG A 30 4.51 -15.25 14.19
CA ARG A 30 5.98 -15.18 14.28
C ARG A 30 6.48 -13.76 14.08
N THR A 31 6.11 -12.90 15.02
CA THR A 31 6.98 -11.79 15.43
C THR A 31 7.34 -12.01 16.88
N THR A 32 8.41 -12.79 17.07
CA THR A 32 9.18 -12.81 18.31
C THR A 32 9.86 -11.45 18.47
N SER A 33 9.08 -10.46 18.89
CA SER A 33 9.53 -9.31 19.64
C SER A 33 8.87 -9.43 21.01
N THR A 34 9.65 -9.40 22.07
CA THR A 34 9.21 -9.47 23.47
C THR A 34 8.37 -8.25 23.91
N SER A 35 7.78 -7.47 22.97
CA SER A 35 6.88 -6.35 23.26
C SER A 35 5.57 -6.31 22.44
N LEU A 36 5.25 -7.28 21.59
CA LEU A 36 3.96 -7.30 20.86
C LEU A 36 2.88 -8.08 21.63
N ALA A 37 2.67 -7.73 22.91
CA ALA A 37 1.64 -8.34 23.77
C ALA A 37 0.27 -7.66 23.68
N SER A 38 0.13 -6.56 22.94
CA SER A 38 -1.13 -5.85 22.77
C SER A 38 -1.81 -6.28 21.46
N ARG A 39 -2.99 -6.92 21.57
CA ARG A 39 -3.94 -6.98 20.44
C ARG A 39 -4.16 -5.55 19.94
N ALA A 40 -4.27 -5.37 18.63
CA ALA A 40 -4.66 -4.09 18.06
C ALA A 40 -5.91 -3.55 18.79
N PRO A 41 -5.98 -2.25 19.11
CA PRO A 41 -7.14 -1.67 19.77
C PRO A 41 -8.43 -2.03 19.03
N SER A 42 -9.50 -2.29 19.77
CA SER A 42 -10.82 -2.46 19.16
C SER A 42 -11.17 -1.22 18.34
N VAL A 43 -11.84 -1.42 17.20
CA VAL A 43 -12.39 -0.30 16.43
C VAL A 43 -13.22 0.62 17.34
N PRO A 44 -13.18 1.95 17.15
CA PRO A 44 -13.92 2.87 18.00
C PRO A 44 -15.42 2.56 18.02
N SER A 45 -16.04 2.65 19.19
CA SER A 45 -17.49 2.50 19.35
C SER A 45 -18.27 3.74 18.92
N TYR A 46 -17.58 4.87 18.69
CA TYR A 46 -18.17 6.11 18.20
C TYR A 46 -18.20 6.17 16.66
N LYS A 47 -19.07 7.04 16.11
CA LYS A 47 -19.13 7.28 14.67
C LYS A 47 -17.84 7.92 14.15
N ILE A 48 -17.21 7.30 13.16
CA ILE A 48 -16.04 7.84 12.47
C ILE A 48 -16.42 9.08 11.65
N ARG A 49 -15.68 10.16 11.85
CA ARG A 49 -15.69 11.42 11.09
C ARG A 49 -14.24 11.73 10.78
N GLY A 50 -13.77 11.24 9.64
CA GLY A 50 -12.34 11.27 9.32
C GLY A 50 -12.04 11.72 7.91
N VAL A 51 -10.75 11.91 7.69
CA VAL A 51 -10.16 12.35 6.41
C VAL A 51 -8.99 11.44 6.04
N ASN A 52 -8.68 11.39 4.74
CA ASN A 52 -7.49 10.72 4.23
C ASN A 52 -6.33 11.72 4.13
N LEU A 53 -5.14 11.30 4.54
CA LEU A 53 -3.91 12.06 4.37
C LEU A 53 -3.24 11.68 3.03
N GLY A 54 -3.96 11.90 1.93
CA GLY A 54 -3.53 11.53 0.59
C GLY A 54 -2.43 12.42 0.03
N GLY A 55 -1.66 11.90 -0.93
CA GLY A 55 -0.52 12.60 -1.53
C GLY A 55 0.66 12.81 -0.58
N TRP A 56 0.71 12.08 0.54
CA TRP A 56 1.77 12.21 1.56
C TRP A 56 2.81 11.09 1.48
N LEU A 57 2.55 9.94 2.11
CA LEU A 57 3.48 8.79 2.09
C LEU A 57 3.34 7.93 0.83
N ILE A 58 2.36 8.27 -0.02
CA ILE A 58 2.20 7.82 -1.39
C ILE A 58 1.81 9.04 -2.20
N SER A 59 2.54 9.27 -3.29
CA SER A 59 2.34 10.46 -4.12
C SER A 59 1.36 10.20 -5.27
N GLU A 60 0.37 11.08 -5.38
CA GLU A 60 -0.62 11.07 -6.47
C GLU A 60 -0.54 12.42 -7.21
N PRO A 61 0.17 12.51 -8.35
CA PRO A 61 0.49 13.79 -8.99
C PRO A 61 -0.71 14.70 -9.25
N TRP A 62 -1.89 14.13 -9.50
CA TRP A 62 -3.13 14.87 -9.75
C TRP A 62 -3.66 15.62 -8.50
N MET A 63 -3.32 15.19 -7.28
CA MET A 63 -3.68 15.87 -6.03
C MET A 63 -2.67 16.95 -5.63
N MET A 64 -1.42 16.81 -6.08
CA MET A 64 -0.28 17.51 -5.52
C MET A 64 0.55 18.21 -6.62
N GLY A 65 -0.08 18.76 -7.65
CA GLY A 65 0.61 19.24 -8.86
C GLY A 65 1.76 20.23 -8.63
N ASP A 66 1.54 21.27 -7.81
CA ASP A 66 2.58 22.25 -7.48
C ASP A 66 3.70 21.62 -6.64
N GLU A 67 3.33 20.72 -5.74
CA GLU A 67 4.25 19.97 -4.90
C GLU A 67 5.12 19.01 -5.72
N TRP A 68 4.51 18.30 -6.65
CA TRP A 68 5.16 17.36 -7.57
C TRP A 68 6.17 18.08 -8.46
N LYS A 69 5.82 19.30 -8.90
CA LYS A 69 6.73 20.19 -9.61
C LYS A 69 7.89 20.64 -8.72
N LEU A 70 7.61 21.04 -7.47
CA LEU A 70 8.62 21.49 -6.52
C LEU A 70 9.62 20.38 -6.14
N MET A 71 9.15 19.13 -6.07
CA MET A 71 9.98 17.94 -5.87
C MET A 71 10.87 17.62 -7.10
N GLY A 72 10.64 18.27 -8.24
CA GLY A 72 11.33 17.99 -9.49
C GLY A 72 10.85 16.71 -10.17
N CYS A 73 9.69 16.17 -9.77
CA CYS A 73 9.18 14.91 -10.30
C CYS A 73 8.44 15.07 -11.64
N ASN A 74 8.10 16.27 -12.10
CA ASN A 74 7.48 16.42 -13.42
C ASN A 74 8.43 15.97 -14.56
N PRO A 75 7.94 15.22 -15.57
CA PRO A 75 6.56 14.78 -15.82
C PRO A 75 6.29 13.32 -15.39
N ALA A 76 7.02 12.79 -14.41
CA ALA A 76 6.88 11.41 -13.95
C ALA A 76 5.44 11.11 -13.49
N CYS A 77 4.93 9.94 -13.89
CA CYS A 77 3.56 9.53 -13.64
C CYS A 77 3.33 8.98 -12.23
N SER A 78 4.40 8.54 -11.56
CA SER A 78 4.37 7.95 -10.23
C SER A 78 5.65 8.25 -9.44
N GLU A 79 5.66 7.96 -8.14
CA GLU A 79 6.88 8.01 -7.33
C GLU A 79 7.97 7.06 -7.83
N PHE A 80 7.58 5.89 -8.35
CA PHE A 80 8.52 4.98 -8.98
C PHE A 80 9.24 5.62 -10.17
N ASP A 81 8.47 6.24 -11.06
CA ASP A 81 9.00 6.93 -12.23
C ASP A 81 9.84 8.14 -11.83
N CYS A 82 9.44 8.86 -10.77
CA CYS A 82 10.19 10.01 -10.27
C CYS A 82 11.55 9.59 -9.73
N VAL A 83 11.61 8.57 -8.85
CA VAL A 83 12.88 8.09 -8.28
C VAL A 83 13.81 7.59 -9.38
N LYS A 84 13.25 6.85 -10.35
CA LYS A 84 14.00 6.37 -11.51
C LYS A 84 14.58 7.52 -12.35
N ALA A 85 13.82 8.59 -12.55
CA ALA A 85 14.25 9.74 -13.36
C ALA A 85 15.27 10.65 -12.66
N LEU A 86 15.05 10.95 -11.37
CA LEU A 86 15.92 11.83 -10.59
C LEU A 86 17.22 11.14 -10.14
N GLY A 87 17.18 9.82 -9.97
CA GLY A 87 18.19 9.05 -9.28
C GLY A 87 18.01 9.10 -7.76
N GLN A 88 18.42 8.02 -7.09
CA GLN A 88 18.09 7.74 -5.69
C GLN A 88 18.38 8.91 -4.74
N THR A 89 19.61 9.44 -4.73
CA THR A 89 20.02 10.49 -3.78
C THR A 89 19.19 11.77 -3.89
N LYS A 90 18.88 12.21 -5.11
CA LYS A 90 18.08 13.42 -5.34
C LYS A 90 16.61 13.18 -5.00
N ALA A 91 16.10 12.01 -5.38
CA ALA A 91 14.74 11.60 -5.05
C ALA A 91 14.56 11.53 -3.52
N ASP A 92 15.44 10.83 -2.80
CA ASP A 92 15.37 10.70 -1.34
C ASP A 92 15.30 12.06 -0.65
N ALA A 93 16.14 13.02 -1.07
CA ALA A 93 16.12 14.38 -0.53
C ALA A 93 14.81 15.12 -0.83
N ALA A 94 14.28 14.98 -2.06
CA ALA A 94 13.02 15.60 -2.46
C ALA A 94 11.82 15.01 -1.68
N PHE A 95 11.77 13.68 -1.53
CA PHE A 95 10.73 12.98 -0.79
C PHE A 95 10.82 13.23 0.72
N ASP A 96 12.00 13.26 1.35
CA ASP A 96 12.14 13.63 2.78
C ASP A 96 11.63 15.05 3.04
N ALA A 97 11.96 16.00 2.15
CA ALA A 97 11.46 17.38 2.24
C ALA A 97 9.94 17.47 2.04
N HIS A 98 9.36 16.66 1.15
CA HIS A 98 7.91 16.55 0.97
C HIS A 98 7.23 15.99 2.23
N TYR A 99 7.72 14.86 2.75
CA TYR A 99 7.16 14.22 3.95
C TYR A 99 7.17 15.15 5.17
N ALA A 100 8.17 16.04 5.26
CA ALA A 100 8.31 17.01 6.33
C ALA A 100 7.24 18.10 6.36
N ARG A 101 6.70 18.48 5.20
CA ARG A 101 5.90 19.71 5.05
C ARG A 101 4.49 19.51 4.50
N TRP A 102 4.23 18.40 3.82
CA TRP A 102 2.92 18.15 3.22
C TRP A 102 1.83 17.88 4.26
N ILE A 103 2.15 17.06 5.26
CA ILE A 103 1.30 16.79 6.43
C ILE A 103 2.12 16.96 7.68
N THR A 104 1.66 17.81 8.60
CA THR A 104 2.36 18.13 9.85
C THR A 104 1.49 17.84 11.07
N PRO A 105 2.09 17.71 12.28
CA PRO A 105 1.34 17.62 13.53
C PRO A 105 0.33 18.77 13.74
N ASP A 106 0.67 19.99 13.31
CA ASP A 106 -0.22 21.14 13.43
C ASP A 106 -1.48 21.00 12.56
N MET A 107 -1.38 20.34 11.40
CA MET A 107 -2.53 20.02 10.57
C MET A 107 -3.44 19.01 11.27
N VAL A 108 -2.91 18.02 11.99
CA VAL A 108 -3.70 17.07 12.81
C VAL A 108 -4.48 17.82 13.89
N THR A 109 -3.85 18.80 14.54
CA THR A 109 -4.52 19.70 15.50
C THR A 109 -5.69 20.43 14.85
N SER A 110 -5.48 20.95 13.65
CA SER A 110 -6.50 21.68 12.91
C SER A 110 -7.67 20.76 12.52
N MET A 111 -7.39 19.51 12.12
CA MET A 111 -8.41 18.50 11.83
C MET A 111 -9.24 18.16 13.08
N HIS A 112 -8.59 17.94 14.22
CA HIS A 112 -9.27 17.72 15.49
C HIS A 112 -10.17 18.90 15.87
N ASN A 113 -9.66 20.13 15.78
CA ASN A 113 -10.40 21.35 16.10
C ASN A 113 -11.60 21.58 15.17
N ALA A 114 -11.55 21.05 13.94
CA ALA A 114 -12.69 21.03 13.02
C ALA A 114 -13.75 19.95 13.36
N GLY A 115 -13.54 19.16 14.42
CA GLY A 115 -14.47 18.12 14.88
C GLY A 115 -14.27 16.75 14.23
N LEU A 116 -13.13 16.53 13.57
CA LEU A 116 -12.75 15.21 13.06
C LEU A 116 -12.16 14.36 14.18
N ASN A 117 -12.40 13.04 14.14
CA ASN A 117 -11.97 12.11 15.17
C ASN A 117 -11.14 10.93 14.62
N THR A 118 -10.87 10.90 13.32
CA THR A 118 -10.10 9.82 12.69
C THR A 118 -9.29 10.32 11.51
N ILE A 119 -8.07 9.82 11.35
CA ILE A 119 -7.24 10.02 10.15
C ILE A 119 -6.90 8.66 9.54
N ARG A 120 -6.94 8.58 8.21
CA ARG A 120 -6.47 7.42 7.44
C ARG A 120 -5.19 7.78 6.70
N ILE A 121 -4.15 6.97 6.87
CA ILE A 121 -2.80 7.21 6.35
C ILE A 121 -2.45 6.11 5.34
N PRO A 122 -2.52 6.41 4.03
CA PRO A 122 -1.99 5.52 2.99
C PRO A 122 -0.48 5.39 3.10
N ILE A 123 0.05 4.18 3.05
CA ILE A 123 1.49 3.89 3.07
C ILE A 123 1.83 2.74 2.12
N GLY A 124 2.95 2.86 1.41
CA GLY A 124 3.44 1.84 0.50
C GLY A 124 4.34 0.81 1.18
N TYR A 125 4.44 -0.39 0.63
CA TYR A 125 5.30 -1.46 1.15
C TYR A 125 6.78 -1.05 1.20
N TRP A 126 7.20 -0.12 0.32
CA TRP A 126 8.56 0.42 0.27
C TRP A 126 8.97 1.21 1.52
N SER A 127 8.01 1.59 2.37
CA SER A 127 8.28 2.07 3.73
C SER A 127 9.08 1.06 4.57
N LEU A 128 8.94 -0.23 4.26
CA LEU A 128 9.82 -1.29 4.73
C LEU A 128 10.88 -1.55 3.66
N HIS A 129 11.95 -0.75 3.67
CA HIS A 129 12.98 -0.76 2.63
C HIS A 129 13.61 -2.15 2.39
N SER A 130 13.63 -3.03 3.40
CA SER A 130 14.09 -4.43 3.25
C SER A 130 13.28 -5.28 2.26
N LEU A 131 12.08 -4.82 1.88
CA LEU A 131 11.22 -5.47 0.88
C LEU A 131 11.47 -4.94 -0.54
N VAL A 132 12.18 -3.83 -0.69
CA VAL A 132 12.49 -3.21 -1.99
C VAL A 132 13.64 -3.96 -2.64
N THR A 133 13.47 -4.35 -3.89
CA THR A 133 14.48 -5.10 -4.66
C THR A 133 15.31 -4.19 -5.57
N SER A 134 16.45 -4.66 -6.07
CA SER A 134 17.40 -3.84 -6.86
C SER A 134 16.85 -3.29 -8.18
N GLY A 135 15.71 -3.80 -8.66
CA GLY A 135 15.01 -3.30 -9.84
C GLY A 135 13.89 -2.31 -9.55
N GLU A 136 13.64 -2.01 -8.27
CA GLU A 136 12.56 -1.13 -7.83
C GLU A 136 13.12 0.22 -7.41
N TYR A 137 12.44 1.29 -7.81
CA TYR A 137 12.87 2.66 -7.58
C TYR A 137 11.88 3.32 -6.64
N PHE A 138 12.12 3.26 -5.34
CA PHE A 138 11.28 3.92 -4.33
C PHE A 138 12.13 4.80 -3.42
N PRO A 139 11.55 5.87 -2.84
CA PRO A 139 12.29 6.71 -1.91
C PRO A 139 12.66 5.92 -0.65
N ASN A 140 13.85 6.18 -0.12
CA ASN A 140 14.28 5.69 1.19
C ASN A 140 13.54 6.46 2.29
N MET A 141 12.34 6.00 2.62
CA MET A 141 11.45 6.69 3.54
C MET A 141 11.97 6.67 4.97
N ASN A 142 12.08 7.85 5.57
CA ASN A 142 12.29 8.01 7.01
C ASN A 142 10.95 8.22 7.72
N LEU A 143 10.56 7.29 8.58
CA LEU A 143 9.26 7.29 9.25
C LEU A 143 9.12 8.31 10.39
N LYS A 144 10.16 9.10 10.70
CA LYS A 144 10.12 10.14 11.75
C LYS A 144 8.92 11.09 11.63
N TYR A 145 8.49 11.42 10.41
CA TYR A 145 7.34 12.30 10.17
C TYR A 145 6.00 11.59 10.44
N LEU A 146 5.91 10.30 10.07
CA LEU A 146 4.77 9.45 10.42
C LEU A 146 4.64 9.36 11.94
N ASP A 147 5.75 9.08 12.65
CA ASP A 147 5.77 8.99 14.11
C ASP A 147 5.26 10.27 14.77
N ALA A 148 5.70 11.44 14.29
CA ALA A 148 5.25 12.73 14.82
C ALA A 148 3.74 12.98 14.59
N VAL A 149 3.22 12.65 13.41
CA VAL A 149 1.79 12.79 13.09
C VAL A 149 0.93 11.82 13.89
N VAL A 150 1.36 10.56 14.02
CA VAL A 150 0.66 9.53 14.81
C VAL A 150 0.69 9.87 16.29
N GLN A 151 1.84 10.34 16.81
CA GLN A 151 1.94 10.79 18.19
C GLN A 151 0.97 11.94 18.44
N ARG A 152 0.89 12.92 17.53
CA ARG A 152 -0.05 14.03 17.68
C ARG A 152 -1.52 13.58 17.64
N ALA A 153 -1.85 12.63 16.77
CA ALA A 153 -3.18 12.03 16.76
C ALA A 153 -3.49 11.32 18.08
N ALA A 154 -2.52 10.58 18.64
CA ALA A 154 -2.66 9.94 19.94
C ALA A 154 -2.87 10.95 21.08
N ASP A 155 -2.11 12.04 21.12
CA ASP A 155 -2.25 13.12 22.11
C ASP A 155 -3.64 13.76 22.09
N LEU A 156 -4.27 13.80 20.91
CA LEU A 156 -5.60 14.37 20.68
C LEU A 156 -6.72 13.32 20.77
N GLY A 157 -6.41 12.06 21.08
CA GLY A 157 -7.39 10.97 21.13
C GLY A 157 -8.03 10.62 19.79
N MET A 158 -7.39 10.99 18.67
CA MET A 158 -7.85 10.64 17.33
C MET A 158 -7.48 9.19 16.99
N PHE A 159 -8.39 8.49 16.32
CA PHE A 159 -8.10 7.16 15.80
C PHE A 159 -7.28 7.24 14.51
N VAL A 160 -6.31 6.34 14.35
CA VAL A 160 -5.48 6.25 13.14
C VAL A 160 -5.74 4.93 12.43
N VAL A 161 -6.11 5.01 11.15
CA VAL A 161 -6.19 3.86 10.25
C VAL A 161 -4.94 3.84 9.39
N MET A 162 -4.03 2.89 9.65
CA MET A 162 -2.91 2.61 8.77
C MET A 162 -3.39 1.76 7.59
N ASP A 163 -3.10 2.22 6.37
CA ASP A 163 -3.60 1.64 5.14
C ASP A 163 -2.43 1.24 4.24
N LEU A 164 -2.20 -0.06 4.08
CA LEU A 164 -1.23 -0.56 3.10
C LEU A 164 -1.81 -0.38 1.70
N HIS A 165 -1.45 0.74 1.09
CA HIS A 165 -2.07 1.25 -0.13
C HIS A 165 -1.28 0.86 -1.39
N GLY A 166 0.04 0.71 -1.23
CA GLY A 166 0.98 0.21 -2.21
C GLY A 166 1.49 -1.20 -1.85
N ALA A 167 1.08 -2.26 -2.53
CA ALA A 167 1.68 -3.59 -2.42
C ALA A 167 2.71 -3.84 -3.57
N PRO A 168 3.63 -4.81 -3.41
CA PRO A 168 4.59 -5.14 -4.46
C PRO A 168 3.91 -5.47 -5.78
N GLY A 169 4.45 -4.96 -6.90
CA GLY A 169 3.97 -5.27 -8.25
C GLY A 169 2.76 -4.45 -8.74
N ALA A 170 2.18 -3.58 -7.91
CA ALA A 170 0.95 -2.83 -8.18
C ALA A 170 -0.31 -3.70 -8.37
N GLN A 171 -1.32 -3.32 -7.59
CA GLN A 171 -2.60 -3.98 -7.41
C GLN A 171 -3.69 -3.33 -8.26
N LYS A 172 -3.35 -2.21 -8.92
CA LYS A 172 -4.11 -1.60 -10.00
C LYS A 172 -3.14 -1.12 -11.08
N VAL A 173 -3.46 -1.40 -12.34
CA VAL A 173 -2.69 -0.91 -13.49
C VAL A 173 -3.13 0.51 -13.87
N GLY A 174 -2.24 1.26 -14.53
CA GLY A 174 -2.57 2.55 -15.12
C GLY A 174 -2.83 3.67 -14.11
N ASP A 175 -2.53 3.48 -12.83
CA ASP A 175 -2.78 4.46 -11.77
C ASP A 175 -1.59 4.62 -10.85
N ALA A 176 -1.38 5.84 -10.35
CA ALA A 176 -0.23 6.22 -9.55
C ALA A 176 -0.43 5.90 -8.05
N PHE A 177 -1.68 5.75 -7.57
CA PHE A 177 -1.94 5.57 -6.13
C PHE A 177 -1.34 4.28 -5.55
N THR A 178 -0.93 3.33 -6.38
CA THR A 178 -0.22 2.13 -5.93
C THR A 178 1.30 2.30 -5.87
N GLY A 179 1.79 3.52 -6.10
CA GLY A 179 3.21 3.90 -6.11
C GLY A 179 3.91 3.74 -7.47
N GLN A 180 3.30 3.01 -8.40
CA GLN A 180 3.85 2.73 -9.71
C GLN A 180 2.74 2.54 -10.75
N VAL A 181 2.91 3.14 -11.92
CA VAL A 181 2.00 2.98 -13.05
C VAL A 181 2.45 1.78 -13.87
N THR A 182 1.82 0.63 -13.67
CA THR A 182 2.10 -0.59 -14.44
C THR A 182 1.09 -0.77 -15.59
N SER A 183 1.46 -1.59 -16.57
CA SER A 183 0.56 -2.06 -17.63
C SER A 183 0.41 -3.58 -17.52
N PHE A 184 -0.78 -4.11 -17.82
CA PHE A 184 -0.97 -5.56 -17.91
C PHE A 184 0.01 -6.18 -18.92
N PRO A 185 0.51 -7.41 -18.68
CA PRO A 185 1.12 -8.22 -19.73
C PRO A 185 0.14 -8.36 -20.91
N LYS A 186 0.64 -8.31 -22.15
CA LYS A 186 -0.18 -8.34 -23.38
C LYS A 186 -1.24 -9.46 -23.41
N GLN A 187 -0.96 -10.60 -22.78
CA GLN A 187 -1.86 -11.75 -22.70
C GLN A 187 -3.12 -11.51 -21.82
N GLN A 188 -3.01 -10.68 -20.79
CA GLN A 188 -4.13 -10.34 -19.89
C GLN A 188 -4.95 -9.14 -20.39
N GLN A 189 -4.35 -8.29 -21.25
CA GLN A 189 -5.08 -7.20 -21.91
C GLN A 189 -6.21 -7.72 -22.81
N GLN A 190 -6.01 -8.88 -23.44
CA GLN A 190 -7.03 -9.52 -24.29
C GLN A 190 -8.22 -10.11 -23.51
N GLN A 191 -8.04 -10.40 -22.22
CA GLN A 191 -9.08 -11.00 -21.37
C GLN A 191 -10.01 -9.96 -20.72
N GLN A 192 -9.61 -8.68 -20.70
CA GLN A 192 -10.39 -7.60 -20.10
C GLN A 192 -11.07 -6.68 -21.13
N GLN A 193 -10.80 -6.86 -22.43
CA GLN A 193 -11.64 -6.24 -23.44
C GLN A 193 -13.01 -6.94 -23.40
N PRO A 194 -14.13 -6.21 -23.20
CA PRO A 194 -15.44 -6.82 -23.37
C PRO A 194 -15.48 -7.43 -24.78
N PRO A 195 -16.12 -8.61 -24.98
CA PRO A 195 -16.26 -9.15 -26.31
C PRO A 195 -16.91 -8.09 -27.19
N VAL A 196 -16.19 -7.63 -28.21
CA VAL A 196 -16.75 -6.75 -29.23
C VAL A 196 -17.81 -7.58 -29.93
N ASP A 197 -19.08 -7.30 -29.66
CA ASP A 197 -20.18 -7.91 -30.40
C ASP A 197 -20.13 -7.37 -31.83
N SER A 198 -19.59 -8.20 -32.74
CA SER A 198 -19.53 -7.91 -34.16
C SER A 198 -20.91 -7.85 -34.83
N ARG A 199 -22.02 -8.03 -34.08
CA ARG A 199 -23.39 -7.88 -34.56
C ARG A 199 -23.98 -6.48 -34.38
N LEU A 200 -23.26 -5.55 -33.75
CA LEU A 200 -23.64 -4.13 -33.63
C LEU A 200 -22.80 -3.23 -34.56
N GLN A 201 -22.60 -3.67 -35.79
CA GLN A 201 -22.31 -2.77 -36.90
C GLN A 201 -23.54 -2.81 -37.83
N ILE A 202 -24.41 -1.80 -37.67
CA ILE A 202 -25.40 -1.41 -38.67
C ILE A 202 -24.78 -0.27 -39.47
#